data_AF-A0A7K4BHF1-F1
#
_entry.id   AF-A0A7K4BHF1-F1
#
_cell.length_a   1.000
_cell.length_b   1.000
_cell.length_c   1.000
_cell.angle_alpha   90.00
_cell.angle_beta   90.00
_cell.angle_gamma   90.00
#
_symmetry.space_group_name_H-M   'P 1'
#
loop_
_entity.id
_entity.type
_entity.pdbx_description
1 polymer ?
#
loop_
_entity_poly.entity_id
_entity_poly.type
_entity_poly.pdbx_seq_one_letter_code
_entity_poly.pdbx_strand_id
1 'polypeptide(L)'
;MNYMRKYTIFLITLFLALLCGTPCSAIYDFDGIPLEITAQGEIPGRMHTYGVYGLDDPPATLTFDLDGEVQWARTYVGVWGGTPRYTGWTDLTVNEKTLPRIRLYGSDDKSENVYATGYGVYWVAYDTTALLTPGRNTIIADSSRFEPDNKLDGRIYSVVTLAAVPDASGVTTQYWVAEGNQNLHGEGWDTSLHSTTLDECSVTLPVSDIQGVQAASLTVKLLTSTRGEPSYVQFNSHDLGPDVDYPGYPAGVKDIADEISFNAGYYNPIRSRYVDIEVFDVLSLLKKGDNVVTFQRGRDLDGDGIISAAEIPP
;
A
#
# COMPACT_ATOMS: atom_id res chain seq x y z
N MET A 1 32.02 14.05 -43.63
CA MET A 1 32.37 13.78 -42.22
C MET A 1 31.34 14.30 -41.19
N ASN A 2 30.57 15.37 -41.47
CA ASN A 2 29.55 15.90 -40.55
C ASN A 2 28.22 15.11 -40.50
N TYR A 3 27.89 14.32 -41.53
CA TYR A 3 26.63 13.57 -41.58
C TYR A 3 26.64 12.33 -40.67
N MET A 4 27.72 11.53 -40.70
CA MET A 4 27.81 10.33 -39.86
C MET A 4 27.84 10.66 -38.35
N ARG A 5 28.49 11.75 -37.95
CA ARG A 5 28.53 12.20 -36.55
C ARG A 5 27.13 12.58 -36.01
N LYS A 6 26.26 13.15 -36.85
CA LYS A 6 24.87 13.48 -36.47
C LYS A 6 24.01 12.23 -36.29
N TYR A 7 24.17 11.23 -37.17
CA TYR A 7 23.49 9.94 -37.04
C TYR A 7 23.94 9.17 -35.80
N THR A 8 25.24 9.15 -35.50
CA THR A 8 25.76 8.50 -34.30
C THR A 8 25.23 9.15 -33.03
N ILE A 9 25.18 10.49 -32.97
CA ILE A 9 24.62 11.21 -31.81
C ILE A 9 23.12 10.89 -31.66
N PHE A 10 22.34 10.95 -32.74
CA PHE A 10 20.90 10.64 -32.69
C PHE A 10 20.61 9.20 -32.21
N LEU A 11 21.38 8.22 -32.69
CA LEU A 11 21.26 6.82 -32.25
C LEU A 11 21.63 6.64 -30.77
N ILE A 12 22.67 7.31 -30.29
CA ILE A 12 23.06 7.29 -28.88
C ILE A 12 21.96 7.90 -28.01
N THR A 13 21.40 9.05 -28.41
CA THR A 13 20.31 9.70 -27.65
C THR A 13 19.04 8.85 -27.64
N LEU A 14 18.69 8.20 -28.75
CA LEU A 14 17.54 7.29 -28.84
C LEU A 14 17.74 6.04 -27.97
N PHE A 15 18.96 5.48 -27.94
CA PHE A 15 19.31 4.34 -27.11
C PHE A 15 19.31 4.68 -25.60
N LEU A 16 19.80 5.87 -25.24
CA LEU A 16 19.70 6.41 -23.87
C LEU A 16 18.25 6.69 -23.46
N ALA A 17 17.40 7.19 -24.36
CA ALA A 17 15.98 7.39 -24.09
C ALA A 17 15.23 6.07 -23.87
N LEU A 18 15.60 5.01 -24.61
CA LEU A 18 15.06 3.65 -24.42
C LEU A 18 15.54 3.00 -23.12
N LEU A 19 16.71 3.38 -22.60
CA LEU A 19 17.24 2.92 -21.30
C LEU A 19 16.65 3.66 -20.09
N CYS A 20 16.04 4.83 -20.29
CA CYS A 20 15.36 5.61 -19.25
C CYS A 20 13.88 5.25 -19.07
N GLY A 21 13.34 4.33 -19.87
CA GLY A 21 12.03 3.74 -19.61
C GLY A 21 12.17 2.69 -18.50
N THR A 22 11.88 3.06 -17.25
CA THR A 22 11.63 2.05 -16.22
C THR A 22 10.46 1.20 -16.71
N PRO A 23 10.59 -0.14 -16.83
CA PRO A 23 9.42 -0.97 -17.10
C PRO A 23 8.51 -0.90 -15.87
N CYS A 24 7.52 -0.02 -15.89
CA CYS A 24 6.37 -0.14 -15.00
C CYS A 24 5.44 -1.15 -15.68
N SER A 25 5.45 -2.38 -15.17
CA SER A 25 4.46 -3.38 -15.52
C SER A 25 3.79 -3.80 -14.23
N ALA A 26 2.55 -3.39 -14.03
CA ALA A 26 1.72 -4.07 -13.05
C ALA A 26 1.13 -5.31 -13.72
N ILE A 27 1.24 -6.42 -13.01
CA ILE A 27 1.14 -7.81 -13.46
C ILE A 27 0.30 -8.48 -12.39
N TYR A 28 -0.80 -9.17 -12.74
CA TYR A 28 -1.35 -10.12 -11.79
C TYR A 28 -0.28 -11.18 -11.48
N ASP A 29 0.03 -11.31 -10.19
CA ASP A 29 0.88 -12.37 -9.66
C ASP A 29 0.18 -12.95 -8.43
N PHE A 30 -0.01 -14.26 -8.42
CA PHE A 30 -0.65 -14.92 -7.29
C PHE A 30 0.18 -14.76 -6.01
N ASP A 31 1.52 -14.83 -6.13
CA ASP A 31 2.45 -14.77 -5.01
C ASP A 31 2.76 -13.33 -4.58
N GLY A 32 2.45 -12.35 -5.42
CA GLY A 32 2.59 -10.96 -5.04
C GLY A 32 3.25 -10.07 -6.08
N ILE A 33 2.95 -8.78 -6.00
CA ILE A 33 3.67 -7.74 -6.76
C ILE A 33 4.62 -7.03 -5.78
N PRO A 34 5.94 -7.04 -6.03
CA PRO A 34 6.91 -6.40 -5.17
C PRO A 34 6.62 -4.93 -4.88
N LEU A 35 7.00 -4.50 -3.67
CA LEU A 35 6.97 -3.09 -3.29
C LEU A 35 8.13 -2.37 -3.97
N GLU A 36 7.81 -1.37 -4.78
CA GLU A 36 8.78 -0.50 -5.45
C GLU A 36 8.52 0.97 -5.12
N ILE A 37 9.58 1.77 -5.00
CA ILE A 37 9.44 3.22 -4.81
C ILE A 37 8.86 3.83 -6.09
N THR A 38 7.64 4.32 -6.01
CA THR A 38 6.92 4.97 -7.11
C THR A 38 6.96 6.49 -7.01
N ALA A 39 7.17 7.04 -5.81
CA ALA A 39 7.38 8.46 -5.60
C ALA A 39 8.39 8.72 -4.49
N GLN A 40 9.20 9.75 -4.67
CA GLN A 40 10.10 10.27 -3.64
C GLN A 40 10.32 11.76 -3.87
N GLY A 41 10.59 12.52 -2.82
CA GLY A 41 10.82 13.95 -2.94
C GLY A 41 11.03 14.65 -1.62
N GLU A 42 11.11 15.98 -1.71
CA GLU A 42 11.20 16.87 -0.55
C GLU A 42 10.12 17.96 -0.67
N ILE A 43 9.49 18.29 0.46
CA ILE A 43 8.50 19.37 0.53
C ILE A 43 8.73 20.23 1.78
N PRO A 44 8.57 21.57 1.69
CA PRO A 44 8.57 22.46 2.86
C PRO A 44 7.22 22.37 3.58
N GLY A 45 6.93 21.22 4.16
CA GLY A 45 5.66 20.89 4.78
C GLY A 45 5.60 19.41 5.14
N ARG A 46 4.43 18.78 5.00
CA ARG A 46 4.19 17.42 5.50
C ARG A 46 3.47 16.53 4.50
N MET A 47 3.69 15.24 4.68
CA MET A 47 2.93 14.20 4.01
C MET A 47 1.71 13.86 4.88
N HIS A 48 0.53 13.99 4.31
CA HIS A 48 -0.73 13.66 4.97
C HIS A 48 -1.27 12.34 4.44
N THR A 49 -1.89 11.56 5.33
CA THR A 49 -2.59 10.31 4.99
C THR A 49 -4.02 10.43 5.49
N TYR A 50 -4.97 10.18 4.60
CA TYR A 50 -6.40 10.14 4.90
C TYR A 50 -6.96 8.83 4.41
N GLY A 51 -7.98 8.30 5.06
CA GLY A 51 -8.62 7.10 4.55
C GLY A 51 -9.89 6.67 5.25
N VAL A 52 -10.60 5.80 4.55
CA VAL A 52 -11.67 4.97 5.08
C VAL A 52 -11.25 3.51 4.95
N TYR A 53 -11.62 2.71 5.93
CA TYR A 53 -11.10 1.36 6.13
C TYR A 53 -12.22 0.42 6.55
N GLY A 54 -12.16 -0.81 6.07
CA GLY A 54 -13.18 -1.82 6.31
C GLY A 54 -13.92 -2.18 5.03
N LEU A 55 -14.21 -3.48 4.91
CA LEU A 55 -14.96 -4.07 3.80
C LEU A 55 -16.44 -3.67 3.86
N ASP A 56 -16.88 -2.86 2.89
CA ASP A 56 -18.27 -2.41 2.76
C ASP A 56 -18.74 -2.40 1.30
N ASP A 57 -20.05 -2.30 1.10
CA ASP A 57 -20.65 -2.13 -0.21
C ASP A 57 -20.28 -0.74 -0.79
N PRO A 58 -20.00 -0.64 -2.11
CA PRO A 58 -19.75 0.65 -2.74
C PRO A 58 -21.06 1.48 -2.81
N PRO A 59 -20.98 2.83 -2.87
CA PRO A 59 -19.75 3.62 -2.95
C PRO A 59 -19.12 3.87 -1.56
N ALA A 60 -17.79 3.89 -1.51
CA ALA A 60 -17.03 4.35 -0.34
C ALA A 60 -16.71 5.84 -0.47
N THR A 61 -17.01 6.62 0.58
CA THR A 61 -16.79 8.08 0.58
C THR A 61 -15.75 8.47 1.62
N LEU A 62 -14.70 9.18 1.19
CA LEU A 62 -13.66 9.79 2.01
C LEU A 62 -13.78 11.32 1.92
N THR A 63 -13.75 12.01 3.06
CA THR A 63 -13.73 13.47 3.12
C THR A 63 -12.65 13.94 4.09
N PHE A 64 -11.90 14.96 3.69
CA PHE A 64 -10.86 15.57 4.51
C PHE A 64 -10.62 17.03 4.09
N ASP A 65 -9.97 17.80 4.95
CA ASP A 65 -9.55 19.16 4.67
C ASP A 65 -8.03 19.22 4.47
N LEU A 66 -7.59 20.08 3.53
CA LEU A 66 -6.19 20.38 3.27
C LEU A 66 -5.90 21.85 3.55
N ASP A 67 -4.82 22.14 4.27
CA ASP A 67 -4.48 23.51 4.68
C ASP A 67 -3.79 24.32 3.57
N GLY A 68 -3.36 23.67 2.48
CA GLY A 68 -2.55 24.30 1.43
C GLY A 68 -2.69 23.61 0.08
N GLU A 69 -1.99 24.15 -0.91
CA GLU A 69 -1.95 23.59 -2.26
C GLU A 69 -1.17 22.27 -2.28
N VAL A 70 -1.73 21.25 -2.93
CA VAL A 70 -1.11 19.95 -3.05
C VAL A 70 0.03 19.99 -4.08
N GLN A 71 1.22 19.52 -3.69
CA GLN A 71 2.34 19.36 -4.63
C GLN A 71 2.40 17.97 -5.25
N TRP A 72 1.93 16.95 -4.53
CA TRP A 72 1.83 15.58 -5.00
C TRP A 72 0.71 14.88 -4.25
N ALA A 73 -0.14 14.12 -4.94
CA ALA A 73 -1.08 13.25 -4.26
C ALA A 73 -1.41 11.99 -5.06
N ARG A 74 -1.62 10.91 -4.31
CA ARG A 74 -2.00 9.61 -4.85
C ARG A 74 -3.11 9.03 -3.99
N THR A 75 -4.17 8.59 -4.65
CA THR A 75 -5.31 7.94 -4.02
C THR A 75 -5.34 6.48 -4.41
N TYR A 76 -5.62 5.61 -3.46
CA TYR A 76 -5.68 4.18 -3.65
C TYR A 76 -7.06 3.66 -3.31
N VAL A 77 -7.54 2.69 -4.08
CA VAL A 77 -8.81 2.00 -3.85
C VAL A 77 -8.56 0.51 -3.76
N GLY A 78 -9.02 -0.07 -2.66
CA GLY A 78 -9.04 -1.50 -2.44
C GLY A 78 -10.36 -2.12 -2.83
N VAL A 79 -10.38 -3.01 -3.82
CA VAL A 79 -11.59 -3.72 -4.26
C VAL A 79 -11.43 -5.22 -4.05
N TRP A 80 -12.39 -5.85 -3.38
CA TRP A 80 -12.38 -7.28 -3.18
C TRP A 80 -12.93 -8.02 -4.41
N GLY A 81 -12.12 -8.88 -5.02
CA GLY A 81 -12.49 -9.62 -6.22
C GLY A 81 -13.23 -10.93 -5.93
N GLY A 82 -12.94 -11.58 -4.80
CA GLY A 82 -13.56 -12.83 -4.33
C GLY A 82 -13.01 -14.09 -4.98
N THR A 83 -12.49 -14.02 -6.21
CA THR A 83 -11.73 -15.10 -6.85
C THR A 83 -10.62 -14.52 -7.72
N PRO A 84 -9.60 -15.33 -8.07
CA PRO A 84 -8.57 -14.91 -9.02
C PRO A 84 -9.11 -14.52 -10.40
N ARG A 85 -10.29 -15.01 -10.82
CA ARG A 85 -10.76 -14.90 -12.21
C ARG A 85 -11.84 -13.86 -12.45
N TYR A 86 -12.43 -13.30 -11.39
CA TYR A 86 -13.55 -12.38 -11.55
C TYR A 86 -13.07 -11.02 -12.06
N THR A 87 -13.86 -10.47 -12.97
CA THR A 87 -13.57 -9.21 -13.65
C THR A 87 -14.67 -8.20 -13.34
N GLY A 88 -14.34 -6.93 -13.45
CA GLY A 88 -15.26 -5.84 -13.14
C GLY A 88 -14.65 -4.49 -13.43
N TRP A 89 -14.99 -3.50 -12.63
CA TRP A 89 -14.40 -2.17 -12.72
C TRP A 89 -14.45 -1.43 -11.39
N THR A 90 -13.62 -0.39 -11.30
CA THR A 90 -13.67 0.62 -10.24
C THR A 90 -13.61 2.02 -10.85
N ASP A 91 -14.45 2.90 -10.32
CA ASP A 91 -14.49 4.32 -10.66
C ASP A 91 -14.03 5.14 -9.45
N LEU A 92 -13.37 6.26 -9.73
CA LEU A 92 -12.98 7.23 -8.70
C LEU A 92 -13.48 8.61 -9.12
N THR A 93 -14.20 9.27 -8.22
CA THR A 93 -14.60 10.68 -8.34
C THR A 93 -13.90 11.49 -7.27
N VAL A 94 -13.20 12.55 -7.67
CA VAL A 94 -12.53 13.49 -6.76
C VAL A 94 -13.11 14.86 -7.01
N ASN A 95 -13.67 15.49 -5.97
CA ASN A 95 -14.28 16.83 -6.06
C ASN A 95 -15.21 16.98 -7.27
N GLU A 96 -16.19 16.09 -7.38
CA GLU A 96 -17.19 16.01 -8.46
C GLU A 96 -16.64 15.65 -9.85
N LYS A 97 -15.32 15.45 -10.00
CA LYS A 97 -14.70 15.03 -11.25
C LYS A 97 -14.40 13.55 -11.24
N THR A 98 -15.09 12.80 -12.08
CA THR A 98 -14.86 11.37 -12.31
C THR A 98 -13.66 11.16 -13.21
N LEU A 99 -12.70 10.35 -12.74
CA LEU A 99 -11.57 9.88 -13.53
C LEU A 99 -12.01 8.78 -14.51
N PRO A 100 -11.20 8.47 -15.55
CA PRO A 100 -11.49 7.34 -16.42
C PRO A 100 -11.66 6.03 -15.63
N ARG A 101 -12.70 5.28 -15.97
CA ARG A 101 -12.97 3.96 -15.40
C ARG A 101 -11.79 3.03 -15.58
N ILE A 102 -11.42 2.33 -14.51
CA ILE A 102 -10.41 1.26 -14.54
C ILE A 102 -11.13 -0.09 -14.60
N ARG A 103 -10.77 -0.90 -15.59
CA ARG A 103 -11.24 -2.29 -15.71
C ARG A 103 -10.35 -3.19 -14.88
N LEU A 104 -10.98 -4.15 -14.20
CA LEU A 104 -10.32 -5.17 -13.40
C LEU A 104 -10.45 -6.51 -14.13
N TYR A 105 -9.34 -7.15 -14.46
CA TYR A 105 -9.28 -8.27 -15.40
C TYR A 105 -8.99 -9.64 -14.76
N GLY A 106 -9.22 -9.80 -13.46
CA GLY A 106 -8.89 -11.05 -12.78
C GLY A 106 -7.39 -11.34 -12.85
N SER A 107 -7.08 -12.61 -13.09
CA SER A 107 -5.74 -13.14 -13.27
C SER A 107 -5.07 -12.70 -14.58
N ASP A 108 -5.83 -12.07 -15.47
CA ASP A 108 -5.32 -11.54 -16.74
C ASP A 108 -5.00 -10.03 -16.65
N ASP A 109 -5.05 -9.43 -15.45
CA ASP A 109 -4.78 -8.00 -15.28
C ASP A 109 -3.31 -7.66 -15.53
N LYS A 110 -3.13 -6.66 -16.40
CA LYS A 110 -1.84 -6.11 -16.83
C LYS A 110 -1.91 -4.59 -16.87
N SER A 111 -2.93 -4.02 -16.24
CA SER A 111 -3.20 -2.58 -16.29
C SER A 111 -2.21 -1.85 -15.40
N GLU A 112 -1.59 -0.79 -15.91
CA GLU A 112 -0.75 0.07 -15.09
C GLU A 112 -1.51 0.59 -13.86
N ASN A 113 -0.83 0.65 -12.72
CA ASN A 113 -1.38 1.10 -11.44
C ASN A 113 -2.49 0.19 -10.85
N VAL A 114 -2.68 -1.02 -11.38
CA VAL A 114 -3.56 -2.04 -10.79
C VAL A 114 -2.72 -3.18 -10.21
N TYR A 115 -2.62 -3.24 -8.90
CA TYR A 115 -1.89 -4.28 -8.19
C TYR A 115 -2.87 -5.37 -7.74
N ALA A 116 -2.99 -6.46 -8.50
CA ALA A 116 -3.95 -7.52 -8.27
C ALA A 116 -3.27 -8.84 -7.89
N THR A 117 -3.61 -9.41 -6.74
CA THR A 117 -2.97 -10.64 -6.24
C THR A 117 -3.95 -11.60 -5.59
N GLY A 118 -3.50 -12.83 -5.30
CA GLY A 118 -4.27 -13.85 -4.60
C GLY A 118 -5.68 -14.05 -5.17
N TYR A 119 -6.69 -13.95 -4.30
CA TYR A 119 -8.11 -14.15 -4.64
C TYR A 119 -8.81 -12.87 -5.13
N GLY A 120 -8.10 -12.08 -5.96
CA GLY A 120 -8.61 -10.82 -6.48
C GLY A 120 -8.50 -9.68 -5.48
N VAL A 121 -7.39 -9.61 -4.75
CA VAL A 121 -7.06 -8.46 -3.91
C VAL A 121 -6.60 -7.34 -4.84
N TYR A 122 -7.52 -6.46 -5.25
CA TYR A 122 -7.16 -5.32 -6.08
C TYR A 122 -6.75 -4.14 -5.22
N TRP A 123 -5.59 -3.58 -5.51
CA TRP A 123 -5.13 -2.29 -5.01
C TRP A 123 -4.85 -1.38 -6.20
N VAL A 124 -5.66 -0.34 -6.36
CA VAL A 124 -5.67 0.48 -7.57
C VAL A 124 -5.23 1.89 -7.24
N ALA A 125 -4.17 2.37 -7.89
CA ALA A 125 -3.59 3.67 -7.63
C ALA A 125 -3.99 4.71 -8.67
N TYR A 126 -4.34 5.91 -8.22
CA TYR A 126 -4.79 7.04 -9.00
C TYR A 126 -3.95 8.28 -8.69
N ASP A 127 -3.40 8.92 -9.71
CA ASP A 127 -2.86 10.27 -9.56
C ASP A 127 -4.02 11.25 -9.33
N THR A 128 -4.00 11.90 -8.17
CA THR A 128 -5.04 12.83 -7.74
C THR A 128 -4.50 14.23 -7.47
N THR A 129 -3.23 14.47 -7.79
CA THR A 129 -2.51 15.73 -7.52
C THR A 129 -3.26 16.95 -8.03
N ALA A 130 -3.68 16.93 -9.29
CA ALA A 130 -4.36 18.06 -9.93
C ALA A 130 -5.87 18.16 -9.61
N LEU A 131 -6.40 17.28 -8.77
CA LEU A 131 -7.83 17.20 -8.44
C LEU A 131 -8.13 17.64 -7.01
N LEU A 132 -7.14 17.55 -6.13
CA LEU A 132 -7.24 18.03 -4.75
C LEU A 132 -7.00 19.55 -4.69
N THR A 133 -7.71 20.21 -3.77
CA THR A 133 -7.65 21.66 -3.58
C THR A 133 -7.49 22.02 -2.10
N PRO A 134 -6.98 23.21 -1.76
CA PRO A 134 -7.07 23.72 -0.39
C PRO A 134 -8.52 23.71 0.11
N GLY A 135 -8.72 23.40 1.39
CA GLY A 135 -10.03 23.21 2.02
C GLY A 135 -10.57 21.79 1.85
N ARG A 136 -11.90 21.67 1.84
CA ARG A 136 -12.61 20.38 1.87
C ARG A 136 -12.49 19.65 0.54
N ASN A 137 -12.04 18.40 0.59
CA ASN A 137 -11.98 17.47 -0.53
C ASN A 137 -12.91 16.29 -0.27
N THR A 138 -13.54 15.79 -1.33
CA THR A 138 -14.37 14.58 -1.27
C THR A 138 -13.96 13.59 -2.36
N ILE A 139 -13.74 12.36 -1.95
CA ILE A 139 -13.36 11.24 -2.82
C ILE A 139 -14.44 10.17 -2.69
N ILE A 140 -14.94 9.70 -3.82
CA ILE A 140 -15.96 8.65 -3.90
C ILE A 140 -15.41 7.55 -4.80
N ALA A 141 -15.26 6.35 -4.25
CA ALA A 141 -14.90 5.16 -5.00
C ALA A 141 -16.14 4.28 -5.18
N ASP A 142 -16.34 3.77 -6.38
CA ASP A 142 -17.47 2.91 -6.75
C ASP A 142 -16.98 1.68 -7.55
N SER A 143 -17.80 0.64 -7.63
CA SER A 143 -17.43 -0.60 -8.33
C SER A 143 -18.61 -1.25 -9.05
N SER A 144 -18.30 -2.29 -9.83
CA SER A 144 -19.31 -3.07 -10.57
C SER A 144 -20.24 -3.93 -9.71
N ARG A 145 -20.12 -3.93 -8.37
CA ARG A 145 -20.79 -4.89 -7.47
C ARG A 145 -22.28 -5.12 -7.78
N PHE A 146 -23.02 -4.03 -8.00
CA PHE A 146 -24.48 -4.05 -8.19
C PHE A 146 -24.92 -4.09 -9.66
N GLU A 147 -24.00 -4.22 -10.61
CA GLU A 147 -24.38 -4.36 -12.01
C GLU A 147 -24.99 -5.74 -12.30
N PRO A 148 -26.01 -5.82 -13.16
CA PRO A 148 -26.50 -7.09 -13.67
C PRO A 148 -25.36 -7.90 -14.29
N ASP A 149 -25.33 -9.21 -14.03
CA ASP A 149 -24.32 -10.16 -14.51
C ASP A 149 -22.88 -9.94 -13.98
N ASN A 150 -22.69 -9.01 -13.03
CA ASN A 150 -21.41 -8.86 -12.34
C ASN A 150 -21.08 -10.10 -11.51
N LYS A 151 -19.84 -10.58 -11.65
CA LYS A 151 -19.30 -11.71 -10.88
C LYS A 151 -18.31 -11.27 -9.81
N LEU A 152 -17.74 -10.07 -9.93
CA LEU A 152 -16.82 -9.50 -8.93
C LEU A 152 -17.56 -9.37 -7.60
N ASP A 153 -16.93 -9.73 -6.47
CA ASP A 153 -17.53 -9.37 -5.17
C ASP A 153 -17.70 -7.85 -5.10
N GLY A 154 -16.66 -7.08 -5.43
CA GLY A 154 -16.74 -5.65 -5.69
C GLY A 154 -16.92 -4.78 -4.45
N ARG A 155 -16.98 -5.35 -3.23
CA ARG A 155 -16.91 -4.54 -2.00
C ARG A 155 -15.60 -3.77 -1.96
N ILE A 156 -15.67 -2.54 -1.44
CA ILE A 156 -14.51 -1.69 -1.25
C ILE A 156 -14.04 -1.89 0.19
N TYR A 157 -12.78 -2.25 0.37
CA TYR A 157 -12.20 -2.48 1.69
C TYR A 157 -11.37 -1.31 2.20
N SER A 158 -10.95 -0.40 1.30
CA SER A 158 -10.25 0.81 1.69
C SER A 158 -10.25 1.84 0.57
N VAL A 159 -10.30 3.12 0.96
CA VAL A 159 -9.89 4.25 0.11
C VAL A 159 -8.89 5.06 0.92
N VAL A 160 -7.69 5.27 0.37
CA VAL A 160 -6.60 5.99 1.06
C VAL A 160 -6.05 7.07 0.15
N THR A 161 -5.87 8.28 0.68
CA THR A 161 -5.23 9.38 -0.05
C THR A 161 -4.00 9.84 0.69
N LEU A 162 -2.90 9.88 -0.04
CA LEU A 162 -1.63 10.47 0.36
C LEU A 162 -1.53 11.85 -0.29
N ALA A 163 -1.25 12.91 0.48
CA ALA A 163 -1.08 14.26 -0.04
C ALA A 163 0.14 14.97 0.57
N ALA A 164 1.05 15.42 -0.29
CA ALA A 164 2.20 16.25 0.04
C ALA A 164 1.79 17.73 -0.01
N VAL A 165 1.75 18.39 1.15
CA VAL A 165 1.24 19.76 1.30
C VAL A 165 2.27 20.64 2.00
N PRO A 166 2.72 21.75 1.38
CA PRO A 166 3.53 22.76 2.03
C PRO A 166 2.80 23.38 3.22
N ASP A 167 3.53 23.69 4.28
CA ASP A 167 2.99 24.36 5.46
C ASP A 167 3.93 25.49 5.94
N ALA A 168 3.47 26.27 6.91
CA ALA A 168 4.23 27.36 7.49
C ALA A 168 5.18 26.93 8.62
N SER A 169 5.42 25.62 8.82
CA SER A 169 6.23 25.12 9.92
C SER A 169 7.73 25.44 9.77
N GLY A 170 8.17 25.71 8.53
CA GLY A 170 9.58 25.88 8.20
C GLY A 170 10.37 24.56 8.25
N VAL A 171 9.68 23.41 8.35
CA VAL A 171 10.28 22.07 8.31
C VAL A 171 10.17 21.53 6.88
N THR A 172 11.27 20.95 6.39
CA THR A 172 11.27 20.20 5.14
C THR A 172 11.13 18.70 5.44
N THR A 173 10.17 18.05 4.79
CA THR A 173 9.97 16.60 4.86
C THR A 173 10.54 15.95 3.60
N GLN A 174 11.46 15.00 3.77
CA GLN A 174 11.81 14.03 2.73
C GLN A 174 10.87 12.85 2.82
N TYR A 175 10.36 12.38 1.68
CA TYR A 175 9.41 11.27 1.64
C TYR A 175 9.74 10.25 0.56
N TRP A 176 9.29 9.02 0.80
CA TRP A 176 9.27 7.91 -0.14
C TRP A 176 7.91 7.24 -0.05
N VAL A 177 7.33 6.88 -1.19
CA VAL A 177 6.12 6.08 -1.31
C VAL A 177 6.49 4.83 -2.09
N ALA A 178 6.28 3.68 -1.47
CA ALA A 178 6.44 2.38 -2.09
C ALA A 178 5.07 1.76 -2.36
N GLU A 179 4.87 1.24 -3.56
CA GLU A 179 3.63 0.61 -4.00
C GLU A 179 3.90 -0.80 -4.50
N GLY A 180 2.91 -1.66 -4.32
CA GLY A 180 2.94 -3.07 -4.64
C GLY A 180 1.76 -3.76 -3.94
N ASN A 181 1.72 -5.07 -4.01
CA ASN A 181 0.70 -5.88 -3.35
C ASN A 181 1.28 -7.28 -3.13
N GLN A 182 2.16 -7.44 -2.16
CA GLN A 182 2.78 -8.75 -1.90
C GLN A 182 1.80 -9.68 -1.21
N ASN A 183 1.68 -10.92 -1.69
CA ASN A 183 0.78 -11.92 -1.12
C ASN A 183 1.59 -12.89 -0.26
N LEU A 184 1.90 -12.48 0.97
CA LEU A 184 2.70 -13.28 1.90
C LEU A 184 2.01 -14.59 2.28
N HIS A 185 2.81 -15.53 2.80
CA HIS A 185 2.42 -16.89 3.16
C HIS A 185 1.09 -16.95 3.92
N GLY A 186 0.17 -17.76 3.41
CA GLY A 186 -1.04 -18.15 4.11
C GLY A 186 -1.61 -19.44 3.51
N GLU A 187 -2.39 -20.18 4.29
CA GLU A 187 -3.01 -21.43 3.84
C GLU A 187 -4.11 -21.19 2.77
N GLY A 188 -4.44 -19.93 2.50
CA GLY A 188 -5.52 -19.53 1.61
C GLY A 188 -6.90 -19.91 2.17
N TRP A 189 -7.96 -19.53 1.47
CA TRP A 189 -9.33 -19.95 1.84
C TRP A 189 -9.71 -21.33 1.27
N ASP A 190 -8.88 -21.89 0.38
CA ASP A 190 -9.02 -23.25 -0.15
C ASP A 190 -7.74 -24.04 0.20
N THR A 191 -7.85 -24.80 1.28
CA THR A 191 -6.82 -25.57 2.01
C THR A 191 -6.11 -26.66 1.19
N SER A 192 -6.12 -26.62 -0.14
CA SER A 192 -5.57 -27.74 -0.94
C SER A 192 -4.90 -27.39 -2.26
N LEU A 193 -5.02 -26.17 -2.79
CA LEU A 193 -4.58 -25.86 -4.16
C LEU A 193 -3.76 -24.58 -4.33
N HIS A 194 -3.80 -23.64 -3.37
CA HIS A 194 -3.29 -22.28 -3.60
C HIS A 194 -2.76 -21.60 -2.31
N SER A 195 -1.78 -22.24 -1.66
CA SER A 195 -1.00 -21.63 -0.58
C SER A 195 0.13 -20.77 -1.16
N THR A 196 0.30 -19.54 -0.68
CA THR A 196 1.52 -18.77 -0.93
C THR A 196 2.63 -19.26 -0.01
N THR A 197 3.87 -19.21 -0.48
CA THR A 197 5.06 -19.71 0.27
C THR A 197 6.06 -18.59 0.59
N LEU A 198 5.69 -17.34 0.32
CA LEU A 198 6.54 -16.19 0.55
C LEU A 198 6.42 -15.73 2.01
N ASP A 199 7.35 -16.13 2.86
CA ASP A 199 7.29 -15.82 4.29
C ASP A 199 7.56 -14.33 4.58
N GLU A 200 8.36 -13.68 3.72
CA GLU A 200 8.73 -12.28 3.90
C GLU A 200 8.92 -11.52 2.59
N CYS A 201 8.73 -10.21 2.65
CA CYS A 201 9.14 -9.29 1.60
C CYS A 201 9.76 -8.03 2.20
N SER A 202 10.52 -7.27 1.41
CA SER A 202 11.18 -6.06 1.89
C SER A 202 11.24 -4.97 0.84
N VAL A 203 11.33 -3.72 1.30
CA VAL A 203 11.63 -2.55 0.48
C VAL A 203 12.72 -1.72 1.15
N THR A 204 13.63 -1.18 0.34
CA THR A 204 14.73 -0.34 0.80
C THR A 204 14.43 1.13 0.52
N LEU A 205 14.49 1.96 1.57
CA LEU A 205 14.29 3.41 1.54
C LEU A 205 15.65 4.11 1.72
N PRO A 206 16.22 4.72 0.66
CA PRO A 206 17.55 5.32 0.73
C PRO A 206 17.49 6.72 1.36
N VAL A 207 18.17 6.91 2.50
CA VAL A 207 18.23 8.18 3.23
C VAL A 207 19.65 8.77 3.14
N SER A 208 19.78 9.92 2.48
CA SER A 208 21.09 10.51 2.18
C SER A 208 21.79 11.08 3.42
N ASP A 209 21.03 11.63 4.37
CA ASP A 209 21.52 12.20 5.62
C ASP A 209 20.44 12.13 6.72
N ILE A 210 20.87 12.10 7.98
CA ILE A 210 20.00 12.12 9.15
C ILE A 210 20.29 13.31 10.07
N GLN A 211 21.28 14.14 9.73
CA GLN A 211 21.64 15.30 10.53
C GLN A 211 20.48 16.32 10.56
N GLY A 212 20.01 16.64 11.76
CA GLY A 212 18.94 17.63 11.95
C GLY A 212 17.53 17.09 11.70
N VAL A 213 17.37 15.79 11.45
CA VAL A 213 16.04 15.14 11.41
C VAL A 213 15.42 15.20 12.81
N GLN A 214 14.22 15.78 12.90
CA GLN A 214 13.51 15.97 14.16
C GLN A 214 12.38 14.96 14.39
N ALA A 215 11.91 14.33 13.31
CA ALA A 215 10.87 13.32 13.31
C ALA A 215 11.04 12.41 12.10
N ALA A 216 10.71 11.12 12.25
CA ALA A 216 10.62 10.18 11.15
C ALA A 216 9.47 9.21 11.41
N SER A 217 8.57 9.09 10.45
CA SER A 217 7.38 8.25 10.55
C SER A 217 7.31 7.26 9.41
N LEU A 218 6.96 6.01 9.72
CA LEU A 218 6.63 5.00 8.72
C LEU A 218 5.12 4.71 8.77
N THR A 219 4.44 4.91 7.65
CA THR A 219 3.06 4.43 7.47
C THR A 219 3.08 3.15 6.65
N VAL A 220 2.43 2.10 7.14
CA VAL A 220 2.30 0.82 6.41
C VAL A 220 0.83 0.47 6.21
N LYS A 221 0.52 -0.18 5.09
CA LYS A 221 -0.81 -0.69 4.78
C LYS A 221 -0.73 -2.20 4.58
N LEU A 222 -1.52 -2.95 5.35
CA LEU A 222 -1.69 -4.38 5.15
C LEU A 222 -3.06 -4.64 4.52
N LEU A 223 -3.04 -5.38 3.42
CA LEU A 223 -4.21 -5.66 2.61
C LEU A 223 -4.68 -7.09 2.88
N THR A 224 -5.98 -7.25 3.13
CA THR A 224 -6.65 -8.55 3.30
C THR A 224 -5.97 -9.42 4.36
N SER A 225 -5.66 -8.80 5.50
CA SER A 225 -5.15 -9.46 6.70
C SER A 225 -6.17 -10.45 7.28
N THR A 226 -5.68 -11.38 8.10
CA THR A 226 -6.52 -12.39 8.76
C THR A 226 -6.20 -12.37 10.23
N ARG A 227 -7.14 -11.91 11.05
CA ARG A 227 -6.98 -11.91 12.51
C ARG A 227 -6.71 -13.33 13.00
N GLY A 228 -5.68 -13.48 13.82
CA GLY A 228 -5.23 -14.77 14.33
C GLY A 228 -4.05 -15.36 13.56
N GLU A 229 -3.73 -14.81 12.38
CA GLU A 229 -2.52 -15.11 11.61
C GLU A 229 -1.56 -13.91 11.67
N PRO A 230 -0.60 -13.92 12.61
CA PRO A 230 0.10 -12.71 12.97
C PRO A 230 1.02 -12.25 11.85
N SER A 231 0.91 -10.96 11.52
CA SER A 231 1.82 -10.31 10.58
C SER A 231 2.69 -9.28 11.28
N TYR A 232 3.97 -9.30 10.94
CA TYR A 232 4.99 -8.50 11.58
C TYR A 232 5.56 -7.49 10.58
N VAL A 233 5.89 -6.31 11.10
CA VAL A 233 6.62 -5.29 10.35
C VAL A 233 7.91 -4.98 11.10
N GLN A 234 9.02 -4.97 10.38
CA GLN A 234 10.32 -4.56 10.90
C GLN A 234 10.82 -3.31 10.19
N PHE A 235 11.51 -2.45 10.93
CA PHE A 235 12.32 -1.37 10.38
C PHE A 235 13.76 -1.55 10.82
N ASN A 236 14.69 -1.69 9.86
CA ASN A 236 16.10 -1.99 10.12
C ASN A 236 16.29 -3.20 11.07
N SER A 237 15.53 -4.27 10.85
CA SER A 237 15.55 -5.50 11.66
C SER A 237 15.04 -5.34 13.10
N HIS A 238 14.35 -4.25 13.43
CA HIS A 238 13.64 -4.07 14.69
C HIS A 238 12.14 -4.22 14.48
N ASP A 239 11.50 -5.10 15.26
CA ASP A 239 10.05 -5.28 15.25
C ASP A 239 9.32 -4.00 15.69
N LEU A 240 8.34 -3.62 14.90
CA LEU A 240 7.44 -2.50 15.18
C LEU A 240 6.16 -2.99 15.87
N GLY A 241 5.48 -2.04 16.51
CA GLY A 241 4.18 -2.23 17.16
C GLY A 241 4.24 -2.91 18.54
N PRO A 242 3.10 -2.88 19.25
CA PRO A 242 2.99 -3.40 20.61
C PRO A 242 2.95 -4.93 20.62
N ASP A 243 3.26 -5.50 21.78
CA ASP A 243 2.91 -6.89 22.05
C ASP A 243 1.39 -7.00 22.11
N VAL A 244 0.85 -8.06 21.50
CA VAL A 244 -0.59 -8.27 21.41
C VAL A 244 -1.07 -9.06 22.63
N ASP A 245 -2.04 -8.49 23.35
CA ASP A 245 -2.76 -9.15 24.44
C ASP A 245 -4.10 -9.70 23.93
N TYR A 246 -4.04 -10.61 22.97
CA TYR A 246 -5.22 -11.28 22.42
C TYR A 246 -5.28 -12.74 22.91
N PRO A 247 -6.44 -13.22 23.41
CA PRO A 247 -6.59 -14.60 23.86
C PRO A 247 -6.22 -15.60 22.76
N GLY A 248 -5.28 -16.49 23.08
CA GLY A 248 -4.83 -17.54 22.16
C GLY A 248 -3.52 -17.21 21.42
N TYR A 249 -3.00 -15.98 21.49
CA TYR A 249 -1.63 -15.72 21.03
C TYR A 249 -0.60 -16.17 22.07
N PRO A 250 0.50 -16.81 21.63
CA PRO A 250 1.69 -16.98 22.46
C PRO A 250 2.28 -15.64 22.91
N ALA A 251 3.02 -15.66 24.02
CA ALA A 251 3.71 -14.46 24.50
C ALA A 251 4.76 -13.97 23.49
N GLY A 252 4.83 -12.65 23.26
CA GLY A 252 5.79 -12.02 22.36
C GLY A 252 5.32 -11.85 20.91
N VAL A 253 4.07 -12.21 20.59
CA VAL A 253 3.46 -11.92 19.29
C VAL A 253 3.21 -10.41 19.15
N LYS A 254 3.60 -9.86 18.00
CA LYS A 254 3.36 -8.49 17.56
C LYS A 254 2.58 -8.53 16.25
N ASP A 255 1.27 -8.74 16.37
CA ASP A 255 0.38 -8.77 15.21
C ASP A 255 -0.08 -7.36 14.83
N ILE A 256 0.37 -6.91 13.67
CA ILE A 256 0.06 -5.59 13.07
C ILE A 256 -1.13 -5.71 12.09
N ALA A 257 -1.66 -6.92 11.91
CA ALA A 257 -2.68 -7.27 10.93
C ALA A 257 -3.95 -7.84 11.60
N ASP A 258 -4.36 -7.28 12.73
CA ASP A 258 -5.44 -7.79 13.57
C ASP A 258 -6.84 -7.21 13.23
N GLU A 259 -6.98 -6.61 12.04
CA GLU A 259 -8.17 -5.91 11.56
C GLU A 259 -8.59 -4.69 12.41
N ILE A 260 -7.63 -4.06 13.08
CA ILE A 260 -7.81 -2.85 13.86
C ILE A 260 -6.72 -1.83 13.48
N SER A 261 -7.01 -1.00 12.49
CA SER A 261 -6.13 0.10 12.08
C SER A 261 -5.83 1.06 13.24
N PHE A 262 -4.59 1.56 13.25
CA PHE A 262 -4.03 2.52 14.19
C PHE A 262 -3.88 2.05 15.64
N ASN A 263 -3.98 0.75 15.89
CA ASN A 263 -3.76 0.20 17.23
C ASN A 263 -2.28 0.04 17.60
N ALA A 264 -1.34 0.37 16.70
CA ALA A 264 0.09 0.40 17.00
C ALA A 264 0.51 1.56 17.95
N GLY A 265 -0.43 2.44 18.32
CA GLY A 265 -0.26 3.39 19.42
C GLY A 265 -0.17 4.87 19.02
N TYR A 266 -0.29 5.21 17.73
CA TYR A 266 -0.17 6.59 17.26
C TYR A 266 -1.51 7.34 17.17
N TYR A 267 -2.61 6.64 16.85
CA TYR A 267 -3.95 7.23 16.76
C TYR A 267 -4.97 6.39 17.51
N ASN A 268 -6.23 6.83 17.48
CA ASN A 268 -7.34 6.05 18.03
C ASN A 268 -7.60 4.83 17.14
N PRO A 269 -7.68 3.62 17.71
CA PRO A 269 -7.94 2.41 16.95
C PRO A 269 -9.28 2.46 16.21
N ILE A 270 -9.32 1.91 15.00
CA ILE A 270 -10.51 1.78 14.16
C ILE A 270 -10.65 0.33 13.72
N ARG A 271 -11.81 -0.28 13.98
CA ARG A 271 -12.11 -1.61 13.42
C ARG A 271 -12.21 -1.51 11.91
N SER A 272 -11.35 -2.22 11.21
CA SER A 272 -11.09 -2.01 9.78
C SER A 272 -11.12 -3.28 8.95
N ARG A 273 -11.66 -4.40 9.49
CA ARG A 273 -11.95 -5.70 8.85
C ARG A 273 -11.28 -5.93 7.50
N TYR A 274 -10.40 -6.93 7.44
CA TYR A 274 -9.55 -7.26 6.30
C TYR A 274 -8.51 -6.22 5.91
N VAL A 275 -8.40 -5.07 6.57
CA VAL A 275 -7.26 -4.18 6.33
C VAL A 275 -6.76 -3.54 7.61
N ASP A 276 -5.48 -3.22 7.60
CA ASP A 276 -4.81 -2.51 8.67
C ASP A 276 -3.98 -1.37 8.09
N ILE A 277 -3.91 -0.26 8.80
CA ILE A 277 -2.99 0.82 8.50
C ILE A 277 -2.36 1.29 9.80
N GLU A 278 -1.04 1.19 9.88
CA GLU A 278 -0.31 1.57 11.07
C GLU A 278 0.69 2.69 10.78
N VAL A 279 0.90 3.52 11.79
CA VAL A 279 1.90 4.59 11.76
C VAL A 279 2.84 4.40 12.94
N PHE A 280 4.13 4.38 12.64
CA PHE A 280 5.20 4.17 13.61
C PHE A 280 6.14 5.36 13.64
N ASP A 281 6.56 5.76 14.84
CA ASP A 281 7.74 6.61 15.01
C ASP A 281 8.99 5.75 14.84
N VAL A 282 9.79 6.04 13.82
CA VAL A 282 11.02 5.31 13.48
C VAL A 282 12.27 6.17 13.64
N LEU A 283 12.16 7.37 14.26
CA LEU A 283 13.28 8.30 14.40
C LEU A 283 14.49 7.66 15.08
N SER A 284 14.26 6.88 16.12
CA SER A 284 15.33 6.21 16.88
C SER A 284 16.01 5.06 16.11
N LEU A 285 15.36 4.55 15.06
CA LEU A 285 15.84 3.43 14.23
C LEU A 285 16.40 3.90 12.88
N LEU A 286 16.20 5.18 12.53
CA LEU A 286 16.63 5.76 11.27
C LEU A 286 18.16 5.80 11.19
N LYS A 287 18.70 5.35 10.06
CA LYS A 287 20.14 5.44 9.77
C LYS A 287 20.39 6.13 8.44
N LYS A 288 21.60 6.68 8.30
CA LYS A 288 22.10 7.15 7.00
C LYS A 288 22.34 5.95 6.08
N GLY A 289 21.96 6.08 4.80
CA GLY A 289 22.01 5.03 3.79
C GLY A 289 20.68 4.26 3.71
N ASP A 290 20.78 2.97 3.47
CA ASP A 290 19.63 2.11 3.18
C ASP A 290 18.86 1.73 4.43
N ASN A 291 17.63 2.20 4.56
CA ASN A 291 16.71 1.77 5.61
C ASN A 291 15.78 0.69 5.05
N VAL A 292 15.72 -0.47 5.70
CA VAL A 292 14.96 -1.62 5.18
C VAL A 292 13.67 -1.77 5.97
N VAL A 293 12.54 -1.81 5.27
CA VAL A 293 11.24 -2.20 5.82
C VAL A 293 10.98 -3.65 5.40
N THR A 294 10.73 -4.53 6.36
CA THR A 294 10.47 -5.96 6.12
C THR A 294 9.09 -6.31 6.64
N PHE A 295 8.29 -6.99 5.81
CA PHE A 295 6.99 -7.53 6.15
C PHE A 295 7.12 -9.04 6.24
N GLN A 296 6.54 -9.63 7.28
CA GLN A 296 6.57 -11.08 7.50
C GLN A 296 5.19 -11.56 7.92
N ARG A 297 4.83 -12.78 7.52
CA ARG A 297 3.61 -13.43 8.00
C ARG A 297 3.96 -14.73 8.69
N GLY A 298 3.52 -14.85 9.95
CA GLY A 298 3.84 -15.97 10.81
C GLY A 298 5.30 -15.97 11.29
N ARG A 299 5.50 -16.40 12.53
CA ARG A 299 6.82 -16.73 13.07
C ARG A 299 6.69 -17.93 13.98
N ASP A 300 7.67 -18.82 13.96
CA ASP A 300 7.87 -19.83 15.00
C ASP A 300 8.70 -19.17 16.12
N LEU A 301 8.03 -18.73 17.20
CA LEU A 301 8.66 -17.97 18.27
C LEU A 301 9.36 -18.87 19.32
N ASP A 302 8.98 -20.14 19.44
CA ASP A 302 9.52 -21.07 20.43
C ASP A 302 10.40 -22.20 19.84
N GLY A 303 10.48 -22.26 18.50
CA GLY A 303 11.36 -23.16 17.75
C GLY A 303 10.84 -24.58 17.64
N ASP A 304 9.53 -24.80 17.81
CA ASP A 304 8.90 -26.12 17.73
C ASP A 304 8.56 -26.57 16.30
N GLY A 305 8.76 -25.67 15.32
CA GLY A 305 8.45 -25.87 13.91
C GLY A 305 7.02 -25.47 13.52
N ILE A 306 6.27 -24.83 14.41
CA ILE A 306 4.88 -24.39 14.21
C ILE A 306 4.81 -22.86 14.28
N ILE A 307 4.08 -22.26 13.35
CA ILE A 307 3.83 -20.81 13.39
C ILE A 307 3.01 -20.48 14.64
N SER A 308 3.51 -19.54 15.43
CA SER A 308 2.85 -18.97 16.60
C SER A 308 1.62 -18.15 16.18
N ALA A 309 0.50 -18.81 15.96
CA ALA A 309 -0.80 -18.23 15.60
C ALA A 309 -1.80 -18.32 16.76
N ALA A 310 -2.95 -17.66 16.63
CA ALA A 310 -4.00 -17.76 17.64
C ALA A 310 -4.61 -19.17 17.67
N GLU A 311 -4.69 -19.80 18.85
CA GLU A 311 -5.29 -21.14 19.00
C GLU A 311 -6.77 -21.21 18.54
N ILE A 312 -7.47 -20.07 18.57
CA ILE A 312 -8.86 -19.92 18.10
C ILE A 312 -8.96 -18.58 17.35
N PRO A 313 -8.75 -18.54 16.02
CA PRO A 313 -9.00 -17.35 15.24
C PRO A 313 -10.53 -17.03 15.27
N PRO A 314 -10.92 -15.75 15.38
CA PRO A 314 -12.31 -15.33 15.52
C PRO A 314 -13.15 -15.36 14.23
#